data_AF-A0A968KTF1-F1
#
_entry.id   AF-A0A968KTF1-F1
#
_cell.length_a   1.000
_cell.length_b   1.000
_cell.length_c   1.000
_cell.angle_alpha   90.00
_cell.angle_beta   90.00
_cell.angle_gamma   90.00
#
_symmetry.space_group_name_H-M   'P 1'
#
loop_
_entity.id
_entity.type
_entity.pdbx_description
1 polymer ?
#
loop_
_entity_poly.entity_id
_entity_poly.type
_entity_poly.pdbx_seq_one_letter_code
_entity_poly.pdbx_strand_id
1 'polypeptide(L)' 'MAKDKNALSAKSLSALTLSEKEKKRDELLAELRRYRFTSVMGSVENKMQKRNLRKGIARLNTMIHEHKLGKRT' A
#
# COMPACT_ATOMS: atom_id res chain seq x y z
N MET A 1 6.43 21.66 -2.97
CA MET A 1 6.01 20.41 -3.68
C MET A 1 5.76 19.31 -2.66
N ALA A 2 4.56 19.27 -2.08
CA ALA A 2 4.15 18.22 -1.14
C ALA A 2 3.01 17.45 -1.82
N LYS A 3 3.36 16.45 -2.64
CA LYS A 3 2.38 15.55 -3.24
C LYS A 3 1.76 14.69 -2.14
N ASP A 4 0.51 15.01 -1.83
CA ASP A 4 -0.55 14.12 -1.36
C ASP A 4 -0.30 13.32 -0.08
N LYS A 5 -0.60 13.96 1.06
CA LYS A 5 -0.69 13.35 2.39
C LYS A 5 -1.81 12.28 2.53
N ASN A 6 -2.42 11.78 1.43
CA ASN A 6 -3.55 10.85 1.51
C ASN A 6 -3.67 9.80 0.37
N ALA A 7 -2.56 9.35 -0.22
CA ALA A 7 -2.57 8.35 -1.30
C ALA A 7 -2.99 6.91 -0.89
N LEU A 8 -3.20 6.65 0.41
CA LEU A 8 -3.57 5.34 0.97
C LEU A 8 -4.96 5.32 1.63
N SER A 9 -5.79 6.33 1.35
CA SER A 9 -7.17 6.40 1.84
C SER A 9 -8.00 5.23 1.28
N ALA A 10 -8.86 4.63 2.10
CA ALA A 10 -9.73 3.53 1.66
C ALA A 10 -10.63 3.94 0.48
N LYS A 11 -11.00 5.22 0.40
CA LYS A 11 -11.79 5.79 -0.72
C LYS A 11 -11.01 5.89 -2.02
N SER A 12 -9.72 6.19 -1.99
CA SER A 12 -8.92 6.26 -3.23
C SER A 12 -8.65 4.86 -3.78
N LEU A 13 -8.48 3.86 -2.92
CA LEU A 13 -8.20 2.48 -3.30
C LEU A 13 -9.42 1.72 -3.84
N SER A 14 -10.64 2.08 -3.43
CA SER A 14 -11.86 1.42 -3.92
C SER A 14 -12.14 1.69 -5.39
N ALA A 15 -11.76 2.87 -5.91
CA ALA A 15 -12.04 3.31 -7.28
C ALA A 15 -11.16 2.64 -8.36
N LEU A 16 -10.08 1.94 -7.99
CA LEU A 16 -9.19 1.28 -8.95
C LEU A 16 -9.76 -0.04 -9.45
N THR A 17 -9.39 -0.42 -10.67
CA THR A 17 -9.67 -1.75 -11.23
C THR A 17 -8.86 -2.84 -10.51
N LEU A 18 -9.24 -4.12 -10.67
CA LEU A 18 -8.53 -5.24 -10.04
C LEU A 18 -7.04 -5.27 -10.45
N SER A 19 -6.76 -5.11 -11.75
CA SER A 19 -5.38 -5.12 -12.26
C SER A 19 -4.53 -3.98 -11.67
N GLU A 20 -5.11 -2.80 -11.51
CA GLU A 20 -4.41 -1.67 -10.91
C GLU A 20 -4.19 -1.86 -9.40
N LYS A 21 -5.15 -2.48 -8.69
CA LYS A 21 -5.01 -2.84 -7.28
C LYS A 21 -3.84 -3.82 -7.07
N GLU A 22 -3.69 -4.79 -7.95
CA GLU A 22 -2.57 -5.75 -7.92
C GLU A 22 -1.23 -5.07 -8.19
N LYS A 23 -1.13 -4.26 -9.25
CA LYS A 23 0.08 -3.47 -9.55
C LYS A 23 0.47 -2.57 -8.37
N LYS A 24 -0.49 -1.86 -7.79
CA LYS A 24 -0.25 -0.97 -6.64
C LYS A 24 0.23 -1.74 -5.41
N ARG A 25 -0.29 -2.95 -5.20
CA ARG A 25 0.13 -3.83 -4.10
C ARG A 25 1.59 -4.23 -4.25
N ASP A 26 2.03 -4.54 -5.46
CA ASP A 26 3.42 -4.92 -5.73
C ASP A 26 4.39 -3.73 -5.61
N GLU A 27 3.97 -2.53 -6.05
CA GLU A 27 4.70 -1.28 -5.82
C GLU A 27 4.92 -1.01 -4.32
N LEU A 28 3.86 -1.10 -3.50
CA LEU A 28 3.95 -0.88 -2.05
C LEU A 28 4.81 -1.94 -1.35
N LEU A 29 4.81 -3.18 -1.84
CA LEU A 29 5.70 -4.22 -1.34
C LEU A 29 7.17 -3.92 -1.68
N ALA A 30 7.45 -3.41 -2.88
CA ALA A 30 8.79 -2.99 -3.26
C ALA A 30 9.27 -1.80 -2.40
N GLU A 31 8.41 -0.82 -2.16
CA GLU A 31 8.71 0.31 -1.29
C GLU A 31 8.97 -0.16 0.16
N LEU A 32 8.16 -1.09 0.68
CA LEU A 32 8.38 -1.67 2.00
C LEU A 32 9.72 -2.43 2.09
N ARG A 33 10.11 -3.16 1.04
CA ARG A 33 11.43 -3.81 0.99
C ARG A 33 12.54 -2.77 1.03
N ARG A 34 12.49 -1.74 0.19
CA ARG A 34 13.45 -0.64 0.18
C ARG A 34 13.56 0.02 1.55
N TYR A 35 12.42 0.28 2.19
CA TYR A 35 12.35 0.88 3.51
C TYR A 35 13.00 -0.01 4.59
N ARG A 36 12.82 -1.34 4.51
CA ARG A 36 13.52 -2.29 5.39
C ARG A 36 15.03 -2.29 5.15
N PHE A 37 15.48 -2.24 3.89
CA PHE A 37 16.91 -2.13 3.59
C PHE A 37 17.51 -0.86 4.19
N THR A 38 16.84 0.29 4.05
CA THR A 38 17.33 1.55 4.64
C THR A 38 17.36 1.54 6.17
N SER A 39 16.46 0.80 6.82
CA SER A 39 16.46 0.57 8.28
C SER A 39 17.73 -0.12 8.75
N VAL A 40 18.11 -1.19 8.05
CA VAL A 40 19.30 -1.98 8.37
C VAL A 40 20.58 -1.14 8.20
N MET A 41 20.59 -0.21 7.24
CA MET A 41 21.72 0.70 7.00
C MET A 41 21.83 1.85 8.02
N GLY A 42 21.01 1.86 9.08
CA GLY A 42 21.12 2.84 10.17
C GLY A 42 20.62 4.24 9.83
N SER A 43 19.91 4.43 8.71
CA SER A 43 19.25 5.70 8.40
C SER A 43 18.04 5.91 9.33
N VAL A 44 17.76 7.16 9.74
CA VAL A 44 16.63 7.49 10.62
C VAL A 44 15.30 7.05 9.96
N GLU A 45 14.76 5.92 10.43
CA GLU A 45 13.52 5.34 9.92
C GLU A 45 12.31 6.17 10.37
N ASN A 46 11.55 6.71 9.42
CA ASN A 46 10.24 7.29 9.72
C ASN A 46 9.21 6.18 10.04
N LYS A 47 9.12 5.77 11.31
CA LYS A 47 8.26 4.65 11.77
C LYS A 47 6.80 4.76 11.29
N MET A 48 6.29 5.98 11.11
CA MET A 48 4.94 6.21 10.60
C MET A 48 4.78 5.78 9.14
N GLN A 49 5.79 6.00 8.30
CA GLN A 49 5.78 5.56 6.91
C GLN A 49 5.72 4.04 6.81
N LYS A 50 6.52 3.31 7.62
CA LYS A 50 6.46 1.84 7.72
C LYS A 50 5.05 1.34 8.03
N ARG A 51 4.39 1.98 8.99
CA ARG A 51 3.03 1.64 9.43
C ARG A 51 2.02 1.91 8.32
N ASN A 52 2.13 3.05 7.65
CA ASN A 52 1.23 3.41 6.55
C ASN A 52 1.37 2.45 5.37
N LEU A 53 2.60 2.08 4.99
CA LEU A 53 2.87 1.06 3.97
C LEU A 53 2.22 -0.28 4.30
N ARG A 54 2.43 -0.80 5.52
CA ARG A 54 1.81 -2.05 5.97
C ARG A 54 0.28 -2.00 5.92
N LYS A 55 -0.31 -0.89 6.36
CA LYS A 55 -1.77 -0.70 6.33
C LYS A 55 -2.31 -0.61 4.90
N GLY A 56 -1.58 0.06 4.00
CA GLY A 56 -1.92 0.13 2.58
C GLY A 56 -1.99 -1.25 1.93
N ILE A 57 -0.95 -2.06 2.15
CA ILE A 57 -0.88 -3.44 1.63
C ILE A 57 -2.03 -4.29 2.17
N ALA A 58 -2.32 -4.21 3.48
CA ALA A 58 -3.41 -4.97 4.08
C ALA A 58 -4.77 -4.61 3.46
N ARG A 59 -5.05 -3.31 3.25
CA ARG A 59 -6.29 -2.84 2.60
C ARG A 59 -6.44 -3.36 1.17
N LEU A 60 -5.36 -3.30 0.38
CA LEU A 60 -5.37 -3.81 -1.00
C LEU A 60 -5.61 -5.32 -1.03
N ASN A 61 -4.94 -6.08 -0.16
CA ASN A 61 -5.14 -7.53 -0.07
C ASN A 61 -6.61 -7.87 0.27
N THR A 62 -7.23 -7.15 1.20
CA THR A 62 -8.65 -7.33 1.53
C THR A 62 -9.55 -7.04 0.33
N MET A 63 -9.33 -5.92 -0.38
CA MET A 63 -10.13 -5.56 -1.56
C MET A 63 -9.98 -6.58 -2.70
N ILE A 64 -8.76 -7.06 -2.95
CA ILE A 64 -8.47 -8.10 -3.96
C ILE A 64 -9.18 -9.40 -3.56
N HIS A 65 -9.15 -9.77 -2.28
CA HIS A 65 -9.81 -10.97 -1.80
C HIS A 65 -11.34 -10.88 -1.89
N GLU A 66 -11.93 -9.74 -1.52
CA GLU A 66 -13.37 -9.51 -1.67
C GLU A 66 -13.84 -9.56 -3.13
N HIS A 67 -13.04 -9.03 -4.05
CA HIS A 67 -13.30 -9.14 -5.50
C HIS A 67 -13.22 -10.60 -5.98
N LYS A 68 -12.25 -11.38 -5.47
CA LYS A 68 -12.15 -12.82 -5.77
C LYS A 68 -13.33 -13.61 -5.22
N LEU A 69 -13.90 -13.18 -4.08
CA LEU A 69 -15.09 -13.79 -3.47
C LEU A 69 -16.41 -13.31 -4.12
N GLY A 70 -16.37 -12.38 -5.08
CA GLY A 70 -17.57 -11.81 -5.70
C GLY A 70 -18.42 -10.94 -4.76
N LYS A 71 -17.89 -10.55 -3.59
CA LYS A 71 -18.60 -9.71 -2.60
C LYS A 71 -18.54 -8.22 -2.93
N ARG A 72 -17.63 -7.83 -3.81
CA ARG A 72 -17.50 -6.48 -4.36
C ARG A 72 -17.58 -6.56 -5.89
N THR A 73 -18.73 -6.19 -6.43
CA THR A 73 -18.95 -5.82 -7.84
C THR A 73 -18.60 -4.36 -8.05
#